data_AF-A0A3D4A3Y3-F1
#
_entry.id   AF-A0A3D4A3Y3-F1
#
_cell.length_a   1.000
_cell.length_b   1.000
_cell.length_c   1.000
_cell.angle_alpha   90.00
_cell.angle_beta   90.00
_cell.angle_gamma   90.00
#
_symmetry.space_group_name_H-M   'P 1'
#
loop_
_entity.id
_entity.type
_entity.pdbx_description
1 polymer ?
#
loop_
_entity_poly.entity_id
_entity_poly.type
_entity_poly.pdbx_seq_one_letter_code
_entity_poly.pdbx_strand_id
1 'polypeptide(L)'
;MNTAEFLSSLAVELGDYLEVCGRAYQLVQEENRYLNSSSPRDAYSKSEERKELLERVSGAMVRIKAHKALWAKIPAGERVKHMNISQLIKQNMDLIMKTVMLDRENEKLMLKHGMVPPDRLPSSAQNNPGAVAGMYQRNQPGG
;
A
#
# COMPACT_ATOMS: atom_id res chain seq x y z
N MET A 1 6.98 26.01 -10.80
CA MET A 1 5.98 25.60 -9.80
C MET A 1 6.29 26.31 -8.50
N ASN A 2 5.38 27.15 -8.01
CA ASN A 2 5.51 27.78 -6.70
C ASN A 2 5.10 26.79 -5.58
N THR A 3 5.33 27.15 -4.31
CA THR A 3 5.05 26.27 -3.18
C THR A 3 3.56 25.88 -3.08
N ALA A 4 2.64 26.80 -3.38
CA ALA A 4 1.21 26.52 -3.32
C ALA A 4 0.76 25.54 -4.42
N GLU A 5 1.21 25.74 -5.65
CA GLU A 5 0.98 24.81 -6.77
C GLU A 5 1.54 23.42 -6.49
N PHE A 6 2.74 23.36 -5.90
CA PHE A 6 3.36 22.11 -5.46
C PHE A 6 2.50 21.36 -4.45
N LEU A 7 2.03 22.06 -3.41
CA LEU A 7 1.24 21.46 -2.34
C LEU A 7 -0.12 20.97 -2.84
N SER A 8 -0.77 21.73 -3.72
CA SER A 8 -2.02 21.32 -4.37
C SER A 8 -1.82 20.08 -5.23
N SER A 9 -0.76 20.05 -6.05
CA SER A 9 -0.42 18.88 -6.86
C SER A 9 -0.11 17.65 -6.00
N LEU A 10 0.66 17.81 -4.93
CA LEU A 10 0.95 16.71 -3.99
C LEU A 10 -0.32 16.19 -3.30
N ALA A 11 -1.25 17.08 -2.93
CA ALA A 11 -2.52 16.67 -2.32
C ALA A 11 -3.35 15.79 -3.26
N VAL A 12 -3.45 16.18 -4.54
CA VAL A 12 -4.14 15.40 -5.57
C VAL A 12 -3.50 14.03 -5.73
N GLU A 13 -2.17 13.97 -5.89
CA GLU A 13 -1.45 12.70 -6.09
C GLU A 13 -1.57 11.76 -4.87
N LEU A 14 -1.57 12.32 -3.65
CA LEU A 14 -1.81 11.55 -2.42
C LEU A 14 -3.26 11.06 -2.31
N GLY A 15 -4.22 11.86 -2.79
CA GLY A 15 -5.64 11.48 -2.87
C GLY A 15 -5.85 10.34 -3.87
N ASP A 16 -5.32 10.47 -5.08
CA ASP A 16 -5.38 9.42 -6.09
C ASP A 16 -4.76 8.11 -5.60
N TYR A 17 -3.61 8.20 -4.91
CA TYR A 17 -2.98 7.03 -4.32
C TYR A 17 -3.83 6.41 -3.21
N LEU A 18 -4.51 7.24 -2.41
CA LEU A 18 -5.41 6.77 -1.36
C LEU A 18 -6.56 5.95 -1.96
N GLU A 19 -7.15 6.42 -3.05
CA GLU A 19 -8.22 5.70 -3.76
C GLU A 19 -7.74 4.36 -4.30
N VAL A 20 -6.57 4.32 -4.95
CA VAL A 20 -6.00 3.09 -5.50
C VAL A 20 -5.63 2.11 -4.38
N CYS A 21 -5.02 2.57 -3.28
CA CYS A 21 -4.74 1.74 -2.10
C CYS A 21 -6.03 1.24 -1.43
N GLY A 22 -7.09 2.06 -1.43
CA GLY A 22 -8.42 1.68 -0.96
C GLY A 22 -9.02 0.54 -1.79
N ARG A 23 -8.96 0.64 -3.13
CA ARG A 23 -9.40 -0.47 -4.00
C ARG A 23 -8.56 -1.72 -3.80
N ALA A 24 -7.24 -1.57 -3.62
CA ALA A 24 -6.34 -2.71 -3.37
C ALA A 24 -6.71 -3.43 -2.07
N TYR A 25 -7.02 -2.67 -1.03
CA TYR A 25 -7.50 -3.25 0.22
C TYR A 25 -8.83 -4.00 0.04
N GLN A 26 -9.79 -3.42 -0.68
CA GLN A 26 -11.07 -4.08 -0.97
C GLN A 26 -10.89 -5.38 -1.74
N LEU A 27 -10.01 -5.41 -2.75
CA LEU A 27 -9.74 -6.60 -3.53
C LEU A 27 -9.20 -7.74 -2.65
N VAL A 28 -8.22 -7.43 -1.79
CA VAL A 28 -7.65 -8.40 -0.85
C VAL A 28 -8.71 -8.88 0.17
N GLN A 29 -9.66 -8.03 0.56
CA GLN A 29 -10.82 -8.45 1.36
C GLN A 29 -11.77 -9.37 0.60
N GLU A 30 -12.04 -9.11 -0.67
CA GLU A 30 -12.88 -9.97 -1.52
C GLU A 30 -12.26 -11.36 -1.68
N GLU A 31 -10.95 -11.43 -1.97
CA GLU A 31 -10.22 -12.71 -2.03
C GLU A 31 -10.23 -13.44 -0.68
N ASN A 32 -10.04 -12.72 0.43
CA ASN A 32 -10.11 -13.31 1.77
C ASN A 32 -11.47 -13.97 2.03
N ARG A 33 -12.57 -13.35 1.59
CA ARG A 33 -13.91 -13.93 1.70
C ARG A 33 -14.02 -15.22 0.90
N TYR A 34 -13.52 -15.26 -0.33
CA TYR A 34 -13.51 -16.50 -1.12
C TYR A 34 -12.69 -17.59 -0.43
N LEU A 35 -11.48 -17.27 0.04
CA LEU A 35 -10.58 -18.21 0.70
C LEU A 35 -11.13 -18.80 2.01
N ASN A 36 -12.05 -18.10 2.68
CA ASN A 36 -12.76 -18.59 3.86
C ASN A 36 -14.13 -19.23 3.54
N SER A 37 -14.55 -19.24 2.28
CA SER A 37 -15.82 -19.82 1.84
C SER A 37 -15.70 -21.32 1.49
N SER A 38 -16.82 -21.93 1.12
CA SER A 38 -16.86 -23.29 0.57
C SER A 38 -16.20 -23.43 -0.81
N SER A 39 -15.89 -22.31 -1.48
CA SER A 39 -15.25 -22.28 -2.80
C SER A 39 -13.96 -21.44 -2.82
N PRO A 40 -12.88 -21.84 -2.12
CA PRO A 40 -11.64 -21.05 -2.03
C PRO A 40 -11.00 -20.70 -3.37
N ARG A 41 -11.15 -21.56 -4.38
CA ARG A 41 -10.59 -21.38 -5.72
C ARG A 41 -11.17 -20.20 -6.48
N ASP A 42 -12.34 -19.71 -6.09
CA ASP A 42 -12.97 -18.54 -6.71
C ASP A 42 -12.16 -17.26 -6.47
N ALA A 43 -11.23 -17.26 -5.50
CA ALA A 43 -10.26 -16.19 -5.32
C ALA A 43 -9.42 -15.92 -6.59
N TYR A 44 -9.17 -16.94 -7.44
CA TYR A 44 -8.45 -16.75 -8.70
C TYR A 44 -9.21 -15.90 -9.72
N SER A 45 -10.55 -15.76 -9.59
CA SER A 45 -11.33 -14.86 -10.46
C SER A 45 -10.87 -13.39 -10.34
N LYS A 46 -10.09 -13.06 -9.30
CA LYS A 46 -9.55 -11.73 -9.03
C LYS A 46 -8.14 -11.50 -9.58
N SER A 47 -7.53 -12.48 -10.26
CA SER A 47 -6.13 -12.38 -10.70
C SER A 47 -5.86 -11.23 -11.67
N GLU A 48 -6.74 -11.01 -12.65
CA GLU A 48 -6.58 -9.94 -13.63
C GLU A 48 -6.78 -8.56 -12.98
N GLU A 49 -7.82 -8.41 -12.16
CA GLU A 49 -8.06 -7.19 -11.40
C GLU A 49 -6.88 -6.85 -10.48
N ARG A 50 -6.29 -7.87 -9.83
CA ARG A 50 -5.08 -7.71 -9.01
C ARG A 50 -3.90 -7.19 -9.82
N LYS A 51 -3.68 -7.74 -11.02
CA LYS A 51 -2.58 -7.32 -11.90
C LYS A 51 -2.74 -5.87 -12.34
N GLU A 52 -3.91 -5.50 -12.85
CA GLU A 52 -4.21 -4.11 -13.26
C GLU A 52 -4.02 -3.13 -12.10
N LEU A 53 -4.47 -3.53 -10.90
CA LEU A 53 -4.39 -2.69 -9.74
C LEU A 53 -2.95 -2.49 -9.23
N LEU A 54 -2.10 -3.52 -9.32
CA LEU A 54 -0.67 -3.40 -9.01
C LEU A 54 0.04 -2.43 -9.95
N GLU A 55 -0.32 -2.40 -11.24
CA GLU A 55 0.21 -1.42 -12.19
C GLU A 55 -0.21 0.01 -11.81
N ARG A 56 -1.49 0.20 -11.43
CA ARG A 56 -2.01 1.50 -10.95
C ARG A 56 -1.33 1.97 -9.65
N VAL A 57 -1.15 1.08 -8.68
CA VAL A 57 -0.42 1.36 -7.42
C VAL A 57 1.01 1.80 -7.74
N SER A 58 1.68 1.07 -8.63
CA SER A 58 3.06 1.38 -9.02
C SER A 58 3.16 2.75 -9.71
N GLY A 59 2.24 3.05 -10.63
CA GLY A 59 2.18 4.34 -11.32
C GLY A 59 1.95 5.51 -10.35
N ALA A 60 0.99 5.39 -9.43
CA ALA A 60 0.73 6.41 -8.42
C ALA A 60 1.93 6.60 -7.47
N MET A 61 2.60 5.51 -7.08
CA MET A 61 3.80 5.58 -6.24
C MET A 61 4.95 6.34 -6.92
N VAL A 62 5.13 6.18 -8.24
CA VAL A 62 6.14 6.93 -9.01
C VAL A 62 5.84 8.42 -8.98
N ARG A 63 4.58 8.82 -9.17
CA ARG A 63 4.17 10.24 -9.14
C ARG A 63 4.41 10.85 -7.76
N ILE A 64 3.98 10.20 -6.68
CA ILE A 64 4.28 10.67 -5.30
C ILE A 64 5.79 10.78 -5.05
N LYS A 65 6.59 9.80 -5.48
CA LYS A 65 8.05 9.83 -5.31
C LYS A 65 8.68 11.03 -6.01
N ALA A 66 8.15 11.49 -7.14
CA ALA A 66 8.63 12.68 -7.83
C ALA A 66 8.53 13.95 -6.96
N HIS A 67 7.57 14.02 -6.04
CA HIS A 67 7.40 15.14 -5.11
C HIS A 67 8.35 15.09 -3.91
N LYS A 68 9.05 13.96 -3.66
CA LYS A 68 9.86 13.75 -2.44
C LYS A 68 10.93 14.82 -2.25
N ALA A 69 11.64 15.18 -3.32
CA ALA A 69 12.73 16.17 -3.26
C ALA A 69 12.23 17.58 -2.94
N LEU A 70 11.04 17.94 -3.44
CA LEU A 70 10.42 19.24 -3.17
C LEU A 70 9.84 19.29 -1.76
N TRP A 71 9.17 18.22 -1.32
CA TRP A 71 8.67 18.09 0.05
C TRP A 71 9.82 18.22 1.06
N ALA A 72 10.97 17.58 0.78
CA ALA A 72 12.17 17.62 1.63
C ALA A 72 12.72 19.05 1.84
N LYS A 73 12.51 19.96 0.89
CA LYS A 73 12.96 21.36 0.99
C LYS A 73 12.06 22.24 1.85
N ILE A 74 10.83 21.81 2.15
CA ILE A 74 9.92 22.57 3.01
C ILE A 74 10.36 22.39 4.49
N PRO A 75 10.56 23.47 5.25
CA PRO A 75 10.91 23.39 6.67
C PRO A 75 9.83 22.66 7.50
N ALA A 76 10.23 21.96 8.57
CA ALA A 76 9.31 21.19 9.40
C ALA A 76 8.14 22.04 9.95
N GLY A 77 8.42 23.24 10.45
CA GLY A 77 7.38 24.16 10.96
C GLY A 77 6.37 24.59 9.90
N GLU A 78 6.77 24.62 8.62
CA GLU A 78 5.87 24.94 7.51
C GLU A 78 5.05 23.71 7.09
N ARG A 79 5.64 22.50 7.12
CA ARG A 79 4.90 21.25 6.87
C ARG A 79 3.74 21.03 7.84
N VAL A 80 3.90 21.41 9.12
CA VAL A 80 2.86 21.29 10.15
C VAL A 80 1.62 22.10 9.82
N LYS A 81 1.75 23.19 9.06
CA LYS A 81 0.61 24.00 8.59
C LYS A 81 -0.21 23.28 7.50
N HIS A 82 0.33 22.24 6.88
CA HIS A 82 -0.31 21.45 5.83
C HIS A 82 -0.80 20.11 6.38
N MET A 83 -1.65 20.16 7.41
CA MET A 83 -2.19 18.99 8.11
C MET A 83 -2.91 18.00 7.16
N ASN A 84 -3.53 18.51 6.09
CA ASN A 84 -4.18 17.69 5.07
C ASN A 84 -3.19 16.73 4.38
N ILE A 85 -1.99 17.18 4.01
CA ILE A 85 -0.95 16.34 3.40
C ILE A 85 -0.49 15.28 4.40
N SER A 86 -0.20 15.67 5.64
CA SER A 86 0.21 14.72 6.69
C SER A 86 -0.86 13.67 6.96
N GLN A 87 -2.14 14.06 6.97
CA GLN A 87 -3.26 13.14 7.13
C GLN A 87 -3.37 12.17 5.95
N LEU A 88 -3.27 12.65 4.71
CA LEU A 88 -3.31 11.80 3.52
C LEU A 88 -2.15 10.79 3.51
N ILE A 89 -0.94 11.22 3.87
CA ILE A 89 0.22 10.32 4.00
C ILE A 89 -0.08 9.22 5.03
N LYS A 90 -0.59 9.59 6.20
CA LYS A 90 -0.94 8.62 7.25
C LYS A 90 -2.01 7.63 6.77
N GLN A 91 -3.08 8.11 6.16
CA GLN A 91 -4.17 7.27 5.65
C GLN A 91 -3.68 6.28 4.59
N ASN A 92 -2.81 6.74 3.67
CA ASN A 92 -2.16 5.86 2.68
C ASN A 92 -1.33 4.78 3.36
N MET A 93 -0.48 5.14 4.34
CA MET A 93 0.34 4.16 5.07
C MET A 93 -0.51 3.15 5.83
N ASP A 94 -1.57 3.60 6.50
CA ASP A 94 -2.50 2.73 7.24
C ASP A 94 -3.18 1.72 6.30
N LEU A 95 -3.63 2.16 5.11
CA LEU A 95 -4.22 1.25 4.13
C LEU A 95 -3.19 0.26 3.57
N ILE A 96 -1.99 0.71 3.23
CA ILE A 96 -0.91 -0.17 2.76
C ILE A 96 -0.63 -1.26 3.79
N MET A 97 -0.54 -0.92 5.08
CA MET A 97 -0.34 -1.92 6.14
C MET A 97 -1.49 -2.93 6.18
N LYS A 98 -2.74 -2.45 6.19
CA LYS A 98 -3.91 -3.33 6.24
C LYS A 98 -3.95 -4.27 5.05
N THR A 99 -3.64 -3.78 3.85
CA THR A 99 -3.54 -4.59 2.64
C THR A 99 -2.46 -5.66 2.77
N VAL A 100 -1.23 -5.30 3.14
CA VAL A 100 -0.12 -6.26 3.27
C VAL A 100 -0.39 -7.32 4.35
N MET A 101 -0.97 -6.92 5.47
CA MET A 101 -1.30 -7.87 6.55
C MET A 101 -2.35 -8.88 6.10
N LEU A 102 -3.42 -8.42 5.43
CA LEU A 102 -4.48 -9.29 4.94
C LEU A 102 -4.01 -10.16 3.76
N ASP A 103 -3.14 -9.63 2.90
CA ASP A 103 -2.59 -10.39 1.77
C ASP A 103 -1.74 -11.57 2.26
N ARG A 104 -0.94 -11.37 3.31
CA ARG A 104 -0.21 -12.46 3.98
C ARG A 104 -1.14 -13.51 4.60
N GLU A 105 -2.30 -13.10 5.10
CA GLU A 105 -3.31 -14.04 5.59
C GLU A 105 -3.91 -14.84 4.43
N ASN A 106 -4.21 -14.18 3.32
CA ASN A 106 -4.69 -14.81 2.09
C ASN A 106 -3.68 -15.83 1.55
N GLU A 107 -2.39 -15.49 1.50
CA GLU A 107 -1.33 -16.42 1.10
C GLU A 107 -1.31 -17.68 1.97
N LYS A 108 -1.46 -17.55 3.31
CA LYS A 108 -1.54 -18.70 4.23
C LYS A 108 -2.77 -19.56 3.95
N LEU A 109 -3.92 -18.95 3.66
CA LEU A 109 -5.13 -19.68 3.31
C LEU A 109 -4.98 -20.39 1.95
N MET A 110 -4.38 -19.74 0.95
CA MET A 110 -4.07 -20.37 -0.33
C MET A 110 -3.15 -21.59 -0.14
N LEU A 111 -2.11 -21.48 0.70
CA LEU A 111 -1.24 -22.61 1.03
C LEU A 111 -2.02 -23.75 1.69
N LYS A 112 -2.87 -23.43 2.67
CA LYS A 112 -3.73 -24.41 3.35
C LYS A 112 -4.66 -25.16 2.38
N HIS A 113 -5.13 -24.47 1.34
CA HIS A 113 -6.01 -25.03 0.31
C HIS A 113 -5.26 -25.68 -0.87
N GLY A 114 -3.92 -25.74 -0.84
CA GLY A 114 -3.12 -26.30 -1.93
C GLY A 114 -3.18 -25.47 -3.22
N MET A 115 -3.41 -24.16 -3.10
CA MET A 115 -3.59 -23.20 -4.19
C MET A 115 -2.30 -22.45 -4.57
N VAL A 116 -1.15 -22.76 -3.96
CA VAL A 116 0.12 -22.11 -4.31
C VAL A 116 0.99 -23.06 -5.14
N PRO A 117 1.41 -22.69 -6.35
CA PRO A 117 2.38 -23.47 -7.12
C PRO A 117 3.69 -23.62 -6.33
N PRO A 118 4.36 -24.79 -6.39
CA PRO A 118 5.62 -25.03 -5.67
C PRO A 118 6.70 -23.97 -5.91
N ASP A 119 6.75 -23.42 -7.13
CA ASP A 119 7.73 -22.42 -7.56
C ASP A 119 7.48 -21.00 -6.99
N ARG A 120 6.34 -20.80 -6.31
CA ARG A 120 5.93 -19.52 -5.69
C ARG A 120 5.83 -19.58 -4.17
N LEU A 121 6.35 -20.65 -3.54
CA LEU A 121 6.43 -20.72 -2.09
C LEU A 121 7.33 -19.57 -1.59
N PRO A 122 6.81 -18.64 -0.77
CA PRO A 122 7.64 -17.55 -0.26
C PRO A 122 8.75 -18.15 0.59
N SER A 123 9.99 -17.77 0.29
CA SER A 123 11.10 -18.10 1.18
C SER A 123 10.84 -17.48 2.54
N SER A 124 11.15 -18.20 3.62
CA SER A 124 10.88 -17.81 5.02
C SER A 124 11.35 -16.38 5.38
N ALA A 125 12.29 -15.81 4.61
CA ALA A 125 12.78 -14.43 4.74
C ALA A 125 11.74 -13.34 4.41
N GLN A 126 10.80 -13.57 3.48
CA GLN A 126 9.76 -12.59 3.10
C GLN A 126 8.64 -12.45 4.16
N ASN A 127 8.55 -13.42 5.07
CA ASN A 127 7.52 -13.50 6.10
C ASN A 127 7.88 -12.79 7.42
N ASN A 128 9.01 -12.07 7.51
CA ASN A 128 9.43 -11.45 8.75
C ASN A 128 8.68 -10.12 9.02
N PRO A 129 7.81 -10.03 10.05
CA PRO A 129 7.08 -8.81 10.39
C PRO A 129 8.01 -7.64 10.78
N GLY A 130 9.20 -7.96 11.31
CA GLY A 130 10.21 -6.98 11.72
C GLY A 130 10.83 -6.19 10.56
N ALA A 131 10.84 -6.75 9.34
CA ALA A 131 11.39 -6.07 8.17
C ALA A 131 10.54 -4.86 7.74
N VAL A 132 9.22 -4.93 7.91
CA VAL A 132 8.30 -3.83 7.61
C VAL A 132 8.31 -2.80 8.76
N ALA A 133 8.32 -3.27 10.01
CA ALA A 133 8.44 -2.41 11.21
C ALA A 133 9.73 -1.56 11.21
N GLY A 134 10.86 -2.13 10.77
CA GLY A 134 12.13 -1.41 10.65
C GLY A 134 12.12 -0.29 9.61
N MET A 135 11.27 -0.37 8.59
CA MET A 135 11.08 0.73 7.62
C MET A 135 10.30 1.90 8.23
N TYR A 136 9.37 1.63 9.16
CA TYR A 136 8.65 2.67 9.90
C TYR A 136 9.57 3.45 10.84
N GLN A 137 10.40 2.75 11.61
CA GLN A 137 11.34 3.39 12.53
C GLN A 137 12.37 4.26 11.81
N ARG A 138 12.71 3.93 10.56
CA ARG A 138 13.67 4.70 9.76
C ARG A 138 13.10 6.00 9.17
N ASN A 139 11.77 6.12 9.09
CA ASN A 139 11.07 7.29 8.55
C ASN A 139 10.34 8.12 9.63
N GLN A 140 10.44 7.73 10.90
CA GLN A 140 10.07 8.62 12.01
C GLN A 140 11.11 9.74 12.10
N PRO A 141 10.73 11.02 12.01
CA PRO A 141 11.63 12.10 12.39
C PRO A 141 11.79 12.01 13.91
N GLY A 142 12.92 11.45 14.35
CA GLY A 142 13.28 11.42 15.75
C GLY A 142 13.84 12.78 16.17
N GLY A 143 13.30 13.31 17.28
CA GLY A 143 13.94 14.28 18.18
C GLY A 143 13.91 15.73 17.74
#